data_AF-A0A3D4TJ15-F1
#
_entry.id   AF-A0A3D4TJ15-F1
#
_cell.length_a   1.000
_cell.length_b   1.000
_cell.length_c   1.000
_cell.angle_alpha   90.00
_cell.angle_beta   90.00
_cell.angle_gamma   90.00
#
_symmetry.space_group_name_H-M   'P 1'
#
loop_
_entity.id
_entity.type
_entity.pdbx_description
1 polymer ?
#
loop_
_entity_poly.entity_id
_entity_poly.type
_entity_poly.pdbx_seq_one_letter_code
_entity_poly.pdbx_strand_id
1 'polypeptide(L)' 'AAAGDFSQRGDAQRFQHDFKLMIEHLNTMMQVADGNLGQLSQLLQSIAAGDLTARMEGQFNGVFARMR' A
#
# COMPACT_ATOMS: atom_id res chain seq x y z
N ALA A 1 0.29 -11.33 -3.98
CA ALA A 1 -0.83 -10.40 -4.21
C ALA A 1 -2.22 -11.08 -4.14
N ALA A 2 -2.49 -12.18 -4.86
CA ALA A 2 -3.84 -12.78 -4.92
C ALA A 2 -4.43 -13.26 -3.57
N ALA A 3 -3.58 -13.51 -2.56
CA ALA A 3 -3.99 -13.85 -1.20
C ALA A 3 -3.98 -12.65 -0.22
N GLY A 4 -3.89 -11.41 -0.72
CA GLY A 4 -3.75 -10.22 0.11
C GLY A 4 -2.32 -9.97 0.64
N ASP A 5 -1.36 -10.83 0.30
CA ASP A 5 0.06 -10.59 0.56
C ASP A 5 0.63 -9.61 -0.46
N PHE A 6 0.76 -8.35 -0.04
CA PHE A 6 1.38 -7.25 -0.77
C PHE A 6 2.85 -7.06 -0.40
N SER A 7 3.50 -7.97 0.34
CA SER A 7 4.94 -7.90 0.63
C SER A 7 5.80 -8.46 -0.53
N GLN A 8 5.21 -9.35 -1.33
CA GLN A 8 5.87 -9.94 -2.50
C GLN A 8 6.22 -8.89 -3.55
N ARG A 9 7.41 -8.99 -4.14
CA ARG A 9 7.89 -8.09 -5.20
C ARG A 9 8.34 -8.92 -6.40
N GLY A 10 8.06 -8.42 -7.60
CA GLY A 10 8.63 -8.98 -8.82
C GLY A 10 10.09 -8.56 -8.97
N ASP A 11 10.95 -9.49 -9.40
CA ASP A 11 12.35 -9.17 -9.70
C ASP A 11 12.44 -8.52 -11.09
N ALA A 12 12.47 -7.19 -11.10
CA ALA A 12 12.56 -6.40 -12.32
C ALA A 12 13.89 -6.59 -13.07
N GLN A 13 14.98 -6.99 -12.39
CA GLN A 13 16.30 -7.15 -13.02
C GLN A 13 16.36 -8.36 -13.96
N ARG A 14 15.41 -9.30 -13.83
CA ARG A 14 15.29 -10.47 -14.72
C ARG A 14 14.67 -10.14 -16.07
N PHE A 15 14.17 -8.92 -16.26
CA PHE A 15 13.51 -8.47 -17.47
C PHE A 15 14.22 -7.26 -18.07
N GLN A 16 14.08 -7.06 -19.37
CA GLN A 16 14.63 -5.91 -20.09
C GLN A 16 13.51 -5.16 -20.83
N HIS A 17 13.79 -3.91 -21.21
CA HIS A 17 12.86 -3.06 -21.97
C HIS A 17 11.50 -2.91 -21.25
N ASP A 18 10.39 -2.97 -21.98
CA ASP A 18 9.06 -2.63 -21.45
C ASP A 18 8.59 -3.56 -20.32
N PHE A 19 9.05 -4.82 -20.28
CA PHE A 19 8.73 -5.74 -19.20
C PHE A 19 9.36 -5.32 -17.87
N LYS A 20 10.58 -4.76 -17.90
CA LYS A 20 11.20 -4.21 -16.70
C LYS A 20 10.35 -3.08 -16.12
N LEU A 21 9.96 -2.13 -16.97
CA LEU A 21 9.11 -0.99 -16.58
C LEU A 21 7.76 -1.44 -16.03
N MET A 22 7.15 -2.48 -16.63
CA MET A 22 5.90 -3.05 -16.15
C MET A 22 6.04 -3.64 -14.74
N ILE A 23 7.10 -4.39 -14.47
CA ILE A 23 7.35 -4.98 -13.14
C ILE A 23 7.68 -3.89 -12.11
N GLU A 24 8.44 -2.86 -12.49
CA GLU A 24 8.71 -1.71 -11.62
C GLU A 24 7.43 -0.96 -11.25
N HIS A 25 6.55 -0.69 -12.22
CA HIS A 25 5.25 -0.07 -11.95
C HIS A 25 4.37 -0.95 -11.05
N LEU A 26 4.35 -2.27 -11.28
CA LEU A 26 3.62 -3.20 -10.42
C LEU A 26 4.16 -3.19 -8.98
N ASN A 27 5.48 -3.19 -8.81
CA ASN A 27 6.12 -3.10 -7.50
C ASN A 27 5.76 -1.80 -6.78
N THR A 28 5.76 -0.67 -7.49
CA THR A 28 5.36 0.63 -6.94
C THR A 28 3.89 0.63 -6.50
N MET A 29 2.98 0.09 -7.32
CA MET A 29 1.57 -0.04 -6.96
C MET A 29 1.38 -0.91 -5.70
N MET A 30 2.08 -2.03 -5.60
CA MET A 30 2.02 -2.90 -4.42
C MET A 30 2.58 -2.21 -3.17
N GLN A 31 3.67 -1.45 -3.28
CA GLN A 31 4.25 -0.71 -2.17
C GLN A 31 3.29 0.35 -1.62
N VAL A 32 2.61 1.09 -2.49
CA VAL A 32 1.61 2.08 -2.07
C VAL A 32 0.41 1.40 -1.40
N ALA A 33 -0.06 0.28 -1.93
CA ALA A 33 -1.16 -0.48 -1.35
C ALA A 33 -0.80 -1.03 0.05
N ASP A 34 0.38 -1.63 0.20
CA ASP A 34 0.88 -2.20 1.45
C ASP A 34 0.97 -1.14 2.56
N GLY A 35 1.57 0.02 2.26
CA GLY A 35 1.67 1.13 3.21
C GLY A 35 0.31 1.65 3.68
N ASN A 36 -0.64 1.84 2.75
CA ASN A 36 -1.97 2.34 3.08
C ASN A 36 -2.78 1.33 3.90
N LEU A 37 -2.71 0.04 3.57
CA LEU A 37 -3.40 -1.02 4.32
C LEU A 37 -2.82 -1.18 5.73
N GLY A 38 -1.50 -1.05 5.87
CA GLY A 38 -0.85 -1.04 7.19
C GLY A 38 -1.36 0.09 8.08
N GLN A 39 -1.40 1.32 7.55
CA GLN A 39 -1.90 2.48 8.30
C GLN A 39 -3.40 2.38 8.62
N LEU A 40 -4.22 1.86 7.69
CA LEU A 40 -5.64 1.60 7.94
C LEU A 40 -5.83 0.56 9.05
N SER A 41 -5.04 -0.52 9.04
CA SER A 41 -5.07 -1.54 10.09
C SER A 41 -4.72 -0.95 11.45
N GLN A 42 -3.69 -0.08 11.51
CA GLN A 42 -3.31 0.64 12.73
C GLN A 42 -4.44 1.55 13.22
N LEU A 43 -5.07 2.32 12.32
CA LEU A 43 -6.20 3.17 12.67
C LEU A 43 -7.35 2.35 13.28
N LEU A 44 -7.73 1.24 12.63
CA LEU A 44 -8.80 0.37 13.12
C LEU A 44 -8.46 -0.25 14.49
N GLN A 45 -7.19 -0.58 14.72
CA GLN A 45 -6.72 -1.06 16.03
C GLN A 45 -6.81 0.02 17.11
N SER A 46 -6.43 1.27 16.83
CA SER A 46 -6.59 2.39 17.76
C SER A 46 -8.06 2.63 18.10
N ILE A 47 -8.95 2.61 17.10
CA ILE A 47 -10.40 2.74 17.31
C ILE A 47 -10.92 1.59 18.18
N ALA A 48 -10.52 0.35 17.90
CA ALA A 48 -10.90 -0.81 18.69
C ALA A 48 -10.37 -0.76 20.14
N ALA A 49 -9.23 -0.10 20.36
CA ALA A 49 -8.67 0.18 21.67
C ALA A 49 -9.32 1.38 22.39
N GLY A 50 -10.29 2.04 21.74
CA GLY A 50 -11.01 3.20 22.29
C GLY A 50 -10.34 4.56 22.03
N ASP A 51 -9.24 4.60 21.28
CA ASP A 51 -8.59 5.84 20.85
C ASP A 51 -9.19 6.33 19.53
N LEU A 52 -10.16 7.25 19.65
CA LEU A 52 -10.80 7.92 18.51
C LEU A 52 -10.03 9.16 18.02
N THR A 53 -8.88 9.46 18.62
CA THR A 53 -8.04 10.60 18.20
C THR A 53 -7.06 10.22 17.09
N ALA A 54 -6.89 8.93 16.82
CA ALA A 54 -6.05 8.41 15.75
C ALA A 54 -6.49 8.95 14.38
N ARG A 55 -5.51 9.38 13.58
CA ARG A 55 -5.70 9.92 12.24
C ARG A 55 -4.71 9.27 11.28
N MET A 56 -5.13 9.07 10.03
CA MET A 56 -4.19 8.71 8.97
C MET A 56 -3.40 9.95 8.56
N GLU A 57 -2.11 9.99 8.88
CA GLU A 57 -1.19 11.05 8.48
C GLU A 57 -0.38 10.65 7.23
N GLY A 58 -0.33 11.54 6.23
CA GLY A 58 0.43 11.32 4.99
C GLY A 58 -0.19 11.96 3.75
N GLN A 59 0.57 12.03 2.66
CA GLN A 59 0.03 12.33 1.33
C GLN A 59 -0.56 11.06 0.71
N PHE A 60 -1.87 10.90 0.81
CA PHE A 60 -2.60 9.85 0.12
C PHE A 60 -3.05 10.30 -1.27
N ASN A 61 -3.11 9.37 -2.21
CA ASN A 61 -3.60 9.60 -3.56
C ASN A 61 -4.75 8.63 -3.88
N GLY A 62 -5.65 9.01 -4.79
CA GLY A 62 -6.76 8.16 -5.22
C GLY A 62 -7.86 7.98 -4.17
N VAL A 63 -8.39 6.76 -4.02
CA VAL A 63 -9.51 6.48 -3.11
C VAL A 63 -9.19 6.81 -1.65
N PHE A 64 -7.95 6.63 -1.23
CA PHE A 64 -7.50 6.88 0.15
C PHE A 64 -7.44 8.38 0.49
N ALA A 65 -7.24 9.26 -0.50
CA ALA A 65 -7.30 10.71 -0.29
C ALA A 65 -8.71 11.19 0.12
N ARG A 66 -9.76 10.42 -0.21
CA ARG A 66 -11.15 10.73 0.09
C ARG A 66 -11.64 10.18 1.43
N MET A 67 -10.82 9.37 2.12
CA MET A 67 -11.15 8.77 3.43
C MET A 67 -10.74 9.65 4.62
N ARG A 68 -10.38 10.92 4.38
CA ARG A 68 -10.01 11.89 5.42
C ARG A 68 -11.24 12.46 6.13
#